data_AF-F4CYA7-F1
#
_entry.id   AF-F4CYA7-F1
#
_cell.length_a   1.000
_cell.length_b   1.000
_cell.length_c   1.000
_cell.angle_alpha   90.00
_cell.angle_beta   90.00
_cell.angle_gamma   90.00
#
_symmetry.space_group_name_H-M   'P 1'
#
loop_
_entity.id
_entity.type
_entity.pdbx_description
1 polymer ?
#
loop_
_entity_poly.entity_id
_entity_poly.type
_entity_poly.pdbx_seq_one_letter_code
_entity_poly.pdbx_strand_id
1 'polypeptide(L)'
;MTGSRPENMRAAVAEYVAALHRAYLAQADTFPPAVRGAMPLLAAGPPITVAAVGARNLHLLATREGLGPLRGQEVEVPGTLPGLDWTVRFYDPVVVPALGLLEEADGPAYDGVRSALGVGTVVYHVVAQPGSGLTPHHAAHVGSGLASGHSAAARDFETIRSRVRGREHLVDELAGAASAGLPHAQALLAKAISPHNAEVAAAADGLDPDSIRRALVTAVGGRRDWTPRPPGAEATT
;
A
#
# COMPACT_ATOMS: atom_id res chain seq x y z
N MET A 1 13.19 32.65 20.73
CA MET A 1 12.78 31.88 19.54
C MET A 1 11.56 31.07 19.93
N THR A 2 10.39 31.45 19.45
CA THR A 2 9.12 30.76 19.71
C THR A 2 9.15 29.38 19.05
N GLY A 3 9.34 28.32 19.84
CA GLY A 3 9.15 26.94 19.37
C GLY A 3 7.76 26.80 18.74
N SER A 4 7.67 26.12 17.61
CA SER A 4 6.39 25.84 16.95
C SER A 4 5.46 25.17 17.95
N ARG A 5 4.30 25.78 18.21
CA ARG A 5 3.30 25.18 19.10
C ARG A 5 2.85 23.82 18.53
N PRO A 6 2.58 22.79 19.35
CA PRO A 6 2.12 21.48 18.89
C PRO A 6 0.91 21.55 17.93
N GLU A 7 0.04 22.54 18.13
CA GLU A 7 -1.11 22.81 17.26
C GLU A 7 -0.68 23.14 15.82
N ASN A 8 0.41 23.90 15.63
CA ASN A 8 0.92 24.25 14.32
C ASN A 8 1.49 23.02 13.59
N MET A 9 2.13 22.11 14.32
CA MET A 9 2.62 20.86 13.74
C MET A 9 1.45 19.97 13.32
N ARG A 10 0.41 19.85 14.15
CA ARG A 10 -0.79 19.09 13.81
C ARG A 10 -1.49 19.66 12.57
N ALA A 11 -1.61 20.99 12.47
CA ALA A 11 -2.15 21.65 11.30
C ALA A 11 -1.31 21.36 10.04
N ALA A 12 0.02 21.46 10.13
CA ALA A 12 0.91 21.17 9.00
C ALA A 12 0.79 19.71 8.53
N VAL A 13 0.68 18.75 9.45
CA VAL A 13 0.46 17.33 9.10
C VAL A 13 -0.90 17.11 8.46
N ALA A 14 -1.96 17.72 8.99
CA ALA A 14 -3.30 17.62 8.41
C ALA A 14 -3.34 18.21 6.98
N GLU A 15 -2.71 19.35 6.76
CA GLU A 15 -2.56 19.96 5.43
C GLU A 15 -1.74 19.07 4.48
N TYR A 16 -0.66 18.46 4.97
CA TYR A 16 0.14 17.51 4.21
C TYR A 16 -0.69 16.29 3.77
N VAL A 17 -1.46 15.69 4.68
CA VAL A 17 -2.36 14.56 4.37
C VAL A 17 -3.41 14.98 3.33
N ALA A 18 -4.03 16.15 3.49
CA ALA A 18 -5.00 16.67 2.54
C ALA A 18 -4.40 16.90 1.14
N ALA A 19 -3.17 17.41 1.07
CA ALA A 19 -2.44 17.60 -0.20
C ALA A 19 -2.08 16.25 -0.85
N LEU A 20 -1.65 15.27 -0.06
CA LEU A 20 -1.37 13.90 -0.52
C LEU A 20 -2.62 13.25 -1.10
N HIS A 21 -3.75 13.28 -0.38
CA HIS A 21 -5.02 12.74 -0.87
C HIS A 21 -5.51 13.47 -2.12
N ARG A 22 -5.40 14.80 -2.18
CA ARG A 22 -5.77 15.57 -3.37
C ARG A 22 -4.97 15.14 -4.60
N ALA A 23 -3.65 14.98 -4.47
CA ALA A 23 -2.82 14.50 -5.56
C ALA A 23 -3.12 13.04 -5.94
N TYR A 24 -3.40 12.19 -4.95
CA TYR A 24 -3.84 10.82 -5.19
C TYR A 24 -5.12 10.78 -6.03
N LEU A 25 -6.15 11.55 -5.66
CA LEU A 25 -7.42 11.62 -6.38
C LEU A 25 -7.23 12.15 -7.80
N ALA A 26 -6.49 13.24 -7.96
CA ALA A 26 -6.19 13.82 -9.28
C ALA A 26 -5.45 12.84 -10.20
N GLN A 27 -4.49 12.10 -9.66
CA GLN A 27 -3.80 11.05 -10.43
C GLN A 27 -4.74 9.88 -10.75
N ALA A 28 -5.57 9.45 -9.78
CA ALA A 28 -6.51 8.37 -9.97
C ALA A 28 -7.52 8.66 -11.10
N ASP A 29 -7.96 9.90 -11.25
CA ASP A 29 -8.87 10.33 -12.32
C ASP A 29 -8.35 10.14 -13.73
N THR A 30 -7.04 9.97 -13.89
CA THR A 30 -6.42 9.65 -15.19
C THR A 30 -6.55 8.16 -15.57
N PHE A 31 -7.00 7.31 -14.65
CA PHE A 31 -7.09 5.86 -14.86
C PHE A 31 -8.52 5.39 -15.22
N PRO A 32 -8.65 4.27 -15.96
CA PRO A 32 -9.95 3.69 -16.29
C PRO A 32 -10.80 3.37 -15.04
N PRO A 33 -12.15 3.48 -15.12
CA PRO A 33 -13.03 3.24 -13.97
C PRO A 33 -12.83 1.89 -13.26
N ALA A 34 -12.59 0.81 -14.02
CA ALA A 34 -12.33 -0.51 -13.45
C ALA A 34 -11.06 -0.54 -12.59
N VAL A 35 -10.00 0.17 -13.00
CA VAL A 35 -8.76 0.28 -12.21
C VAL A 35 -9.02 1.15 -10.98
N ARG A 36 -9.71 2.28 -11.13
CA ARG A 36 -10.05 3.16 -10.00
C ARG A 36 -10.87 2.43 -8.93
N GLY A 37 -11.83 1.60 -9.33
CA GLY A 37 -12.65 0.81 -8.41
C GLY A 37 -11.86 -0.20 -7.57
N ALA A 38 -10.67 -0.60 -8.04
CA ALA A 38 -9.76 -1.49 -7.32
C ALA A 38 -8.68 -0.74 -6.52
N MET A 39 -8.62 0.59 -6.58
CA MET A 39 -7.62 1.38 -5.85
C MET A 39 -7.99 1.48 -4.36
N PRO A 40 -7.12 1.07 -3.42
CA PRO A 40 -7.45 0.94 -1.99
C PRO A 40 -8.03 2.19 -1.30
N LEU A 41 -7.57 3.39 -1.68
CA LEU A 41 -8.08 4.64 -1.10
C LEU A 41 -9.49 4.99 -1.60
N LEU A 42 -9.85 4.54 -2.81
CA LEU A 42 -11.15 4.74 -3.45
C LEU A 42 -12.12 3.58 -3.20
N ALA A 43 -11.64 2.46 -2.67
CA ALA A 43 -12.46 1.30 -2.37
C ALA A 43 -13.61 1.68 -1.41
N ALA A 44 -14.79 1.11 -1.65
CA ALA A 44 -15.92 1.28 -0.75
C ALA A 44 -15.59 0.69 0.64
N GLY A 45 -16.03 1.36 1.69
CA GLY A 45 -15.82 0.89 3.05
C GLY A 45 -15.93 1.99 4.10
N PRO A 46 -15.59 1.68 5.36
CA PRO A 46 -15.53 2.68 6.43
C PRO A 46 -14.58 3.82 6.09
N PRO A 47 -14.78 5.02 6.67
CA PRO A 47 -13.85 6.15 6.51
C PRO A 47 -12.41 5.77 6.87
N ILE A 48 -11.46 6.41 6.19
CA ILE A 48 -10.03 6.19 6.44
C ILE A 48 -9.61 6.92 7.72
N THR A 49 -8.85 6.25 8.57
CA THR A 49 -8.10 6.91 9.64
C THR A 49 -6.62 6.97 9.26
N VAL A 50 -6.04 8.17 9.29
CA VAL A 50 -4.60 8.39 9.12
C VAL A 50 -3.98 8.59 10.49
N ALA A 51 -3.23 7.61 10.97
CA ALA A 51 -2.39 7.74 12.15
C ALA A 51 -1.12 8.51 11.78
N ALA A 52 -0.99 9.72 12.33
CA ALA A 52 0.22 10.53 12.31
C ALA A 52 1.04 10.20 13.57
N VAL A 53 2.10 9.42 13.39
CA VAL A 53 2.88 8.85 14.49
C VAL A 53 4.24 9.51 14.55
N GLY A 54 4.48 10.29 15.60
CA GLY A 54 5.79 10.82 15.92
C GLY A 54 6.61 9.78 16.70
N ALA A 55 7.58 9.17 16.03
CA ALA A 55 8.66 8.41 16.66
C ALA A 55 9.98 9.18 16.45
N ARG A 56 11.07 8.50 16.04
CA ARG A 56 12.25 9.20 15.53
C ARG A 56 11.96 9.80 14.15
N ASN A 57 11.15 9.12 13.35
CA ASN A 57 10.56 9.61 12.12
C ASN A 57 9.09 9.97 12.32
N LEU A 58 8.52 10.73 11.37
CA LEU A 58 7.07 10.91 11.28
C LEU A 58 6.49 9.87 10.31
N HIS A 59 5.67 8.97 10.83
CA HIS A 59 4.93 8.02 10.02
C HIS A 59 3.51 8.52 9.78
N LEU A 60 3.05 8.42 8.53
CA LEU A 60 1.66 8.61 8.16
C LEU A 60 1.13 7.28 7.65
N LEU A 61 0.30 6.65 8.47
CA LEU A 61 -0.27 5.34 8.21
C LEU A 61 -1.77 5.49 8.03
N ALA A 62 -2.29 5.18 6.84
CA ALA A 62 -3.72 5.13 6.59
C ALA A 62 -4.25 3.71 6.77
N THR A 63 -5.34 3.56 7.50
CA THR A 63 -6.04 2.29 7.69
C THR A 63 -7.56 2.48 7.67
N ARG A 64 -8.28 1.39 7.40
CA ARG A 64 -9.74 1.30 7.58
C ARG A 64 -10.11 0.59 8.88
N GLU A 65 -9.13 0.06 9.61
CA GLU A 65 -9.34 -0.51 10.93
C GLU A 65 -9.75 0.57 11.92
N GLY A 66 -10.70 0.23 12.79
CA GLY A 66 -11.10 1.12 13.87
C GLY A 66 -10.02 1.18 14.94
N LEU A 67 -9.47 2.37 15.20
CA LEU A 67 -8.50 2.59 16.29
C LEU A 67 -9.15 2.74 17.68
N GLY A 68 -10.44 2.38 17.81
CA GLY A 68 -11.22 2.57 19.02
C GLY A 68 -11.58 4.05 19.31
N PRO A 69 -12.21 4.33 20.46
CA PRO A 69 -12.49 5.69 20.90
C PRO A 69 -11.19 6.41 21.28
N LEU A 70 -11.17 7.75 21.17
CA LEU A 70 -10.05 8.58 21.64
C LEU A 70 -9.79 8.36 23.13
N ARG A 71 -8.52 8.33 23.52
CA ARG A 71 -8.10 8.17 24.91
C ARG A 71 -7.11 9.25 25.33
N GLY A 72 -7.21 9.71 26.57
CA GLY A 72 -6.22 10.61 27.17
C GLY A 72 -6.00 11.89 26.36
N GLN A 73 -4.79 12.07 25.85
CA GLN A 73 -4.36 13.25 25.08
C GLN A 73 -4.46 13.06 23.56
N GLU A 74 -5.12 11.99 23.09
CA GLU A 74 -5.37 11.79 21.66
C GLU A 74 -6.16 12.95 21.06
N VAL A 75 -5.69 13.42 19.92
CA VAL A 75 -6.34 14.48 19.13
C VAL A 75 -6.68 13.90 17.77
N GLU A 76 -7.87 14.25 17.27
CA GLU A 76 -8.27 13.95 15.90
C GLU A 76 -8.64 15.21 15.13
N VAL A 77 -8.34 15.22 13.84
CA VAL A 77 -8.66 16.29 12.91
C VAL A 77 -9.37 15.69 11.71
N PRO A 78 -10.65 16.01 11.47
CA PRO A 78 -11.37 15.50 10.31
C PRO A 78 -10.84 16.15 9.02
N GLY A 79 -10.91 15.42 7.92
CA GLY A 79 -10.59 15.92 6.59
C GLY A 79 -11.56 15.34 5.56
N THR A 80 -11.82 16.12 4.52
CA THR A 80 -12.71 15.71 3.44
C THR A 80 -12.26 16.31 2.11
N LEU A 81 -12.45 15.55 1.05
CA LEU A 81 -12.36 15.93 -0.35
C LEU A 81 -13.54 15.28 -1.08
N PRO A 82 -13.93 15.77 -2.27
CA PRO A 82 -14.98 15.11 -3.05
C PRO A 82 -14.70 13.61 -3.22
N GLY A 83 -15.58 12.77 -2.66
CA GLY A 83 -15.48 11.31 -2.73
C GLY A 83 -14.51 10.64 -1.74
N LEU A 84 -13.94 11.38 -0.79
CA LEU A 84 -13.05 10.82 0.23
C LEU A 84 -13.16 11.58 1.56
N ASP A 85 -13.57 10.86 2.60
CA ASP A 85 -13.57 11.34 3.98
C ASP A 85 -12.51 10.60 4.79
N TRP A 86 -11.84 11.32 5.68
CA TRP A 86 -10.86 10.74 6.59
C TRP A 86 -10.77 11.49 7.92
N THR A 87 -10.05 10.90 8.85
CA THR A 87 -9.66 11.55 10.10
C THR A 87 -8.17 11.35 10.32
N VAL A 88 -7.46 12.41 10.72
CA VAL A 88 -6.06 12.33 11.13
C VAL A 88 -6.00 12.22 12.64
N ARG A 89 -5.38 11.16 13.17
CA ARG A 89 -5.15 10.96 14.61
C ARG A 89 -3.68 11.03 14.94
N PHE A 90 -3.34 11.71 16.03
CA PHE A 90 -1.96 11.97 16.41
C PHE A 90 -1.50 11.06 17.54
N TYR A 91 -0.37 10.39 17.34
CA TYR A 91 0.25 9.48 18.30
C TYR A 91 1.72 9.84 18.49
N ASP A 92 2.19 9.79 19.72
CA ASP A 92 3.58 9.95 20.11
C ASP A 92 3.86 9.06 21.35
N PRO A 93 5.10 9.00 21.87
CA PRO A 93 5.41 8.19 23.06
C PRO A 93 4.68 8.62 24.35
N VAL A 94 4.07 9.81 24.40
CA VAL A 94 3.25 10.23 25.53
C VAL A 94 1.87 9.56 25.45
N VAL A 95 1.32 9.45 24.24
CA VAL A 95 0.02 8.78 23.99
C VAL A 95 0.18 7.25 23.97
N VAL A 96 1.21 6.75 23.28
CA VAL A 96 1.50 5.31 23.11
C VAL A 96 2.97 5.06 23.48
N PRO A 97 3.28 4.75 24.75
CA PRO A 97 4.65 4.60 25.23
C PRO A 97 5.53 3.61 24.47
N ALA A 98 4.92 2.55 23.90
CA ALA A 98 5.64 1.57 23.09
C ALA A 98 6.34 2.18 21.87
N LEU A 99 5.86 3.32 21.35
CA LEU A 99 6.51 4.04 20.25
C LEU A 99 7.91 4.57 20.63
N GLY A 100 8.13 4.87 21.91
CA GLY A 100 9.44 5.33 22.40
C GLY A 100 10.50 4.24 22.46
N LEU A 101 10.13 2.98 22.23
CA LEU A 101 11.02 1.82 22.23
C LEU A 101 11.41 1.38 20.81
N LEU A 102 10.91 2.07 19.78
CA LEU A 102 11.18 1.71 18.39
C LEU A 102 12.60 2.14 18.00
N GLU A 103 13.40 1.17 17.56
CA GLU A 103 14.72 1.41 17.00
C GLU A 103 14.61 1.82 15.54
N GLU A 104 14.99 3.06 15.25
CA GLU A 104 14.93 3.63 13.90
C GLU A 104 16.30 4.18 13.45
N ALA A 105 17.39 3.59 13.97
CA ALA A 105 18.76 3.99 13.67
C ALA A 105 19.09 3.79 12.17
N ASP A 106 18.75 2.61 11.65
CA ASP A 106 19.08 2.15 10.30
C ASP A 106 17.97 2.38 9.26
N GLY A 107 16.81 2.87 9.70
CA GLY A 107 15.66 3.16 8.85
C GLY A 107 14.34 3.21 9.62
N PRO A 108 13.22 3.50 8.94
CA PRO A 108 11.92 3.59 9.60
C PRO A 108 11.40 2.21 10.05
N ALA A 109 10.85 2.13 11.26
CA ALA A 109 10.34 0.90 11.87
C ALA A 109 8.87 0.63 11.50
N TYR A 110 8.59 0.36 10.22
CA TYR A 110 7.22 0.17 9.70
C TYR A 110 6.39 -0.84 10.52
N ASP A 111 6.92 -2.04 10.76
CA ASP A 111 6.21 -3.12 11.47
C ASP A 111 6.06 -2.83 12.96
N GLY A 112 7.05 -2.17 13.55
CA GLY A 112 7.02 -1.74 14.95
C GLY A 112 5.92 -0.71 15.20
N VAL A 113 5.77 0.28 14.32
CA VAL A 113 4.68 1.27 14.40
C VAL A 113 3.31 0.61 14.25
N ARG A 114 3.14 -0.30 13.28
CA ARG A 114 1.89 -1.06 13.10
C ARG A 114 1.52 -1.86 14.34
N SER A 115 2.49 -2.59 14.89
CA SER A 115 2.32 -3.41 16.08
C SER A 115 1.98 -2.56 17.32
N ALA A 116 2.64 -1.41 17.49
CA ALA A 116 2.38 -0.51 18.60
C ALA A 116 0.97 0.10 18.58
N LEU A 117 0.42 0.35 17.38
CA LEU A 117 -0.96 0.82 17.21
C LEU A 117 -2.00 -0.31 17.17
N GLY A 118 -1.57 -1.58 17.11
CA GLY A 118 -2.46 -2.72 16.94
C GLY A 118 -3.14 -2.76 15.58
N VAL A 119 -2.51 -2.21 14.53
CA VAL A 119 -3.04 -2.16 13.16
C VAL A 119 -2.47 -3.29 12.34
N GLY A 120 -3.34 -4.14 11.77
CA GLY A 120 -2.92 -5.24 10.89
C GLY A 120 -2.73 -4.81 9.43
N THR A 121 -3.66 -4.00 8.94
CA THR A 121 -3.81 -3.64 7.52
C THR A 121 -3.67 -2.15 7.30
N VAL A 122 -3.00 -1.81 6.20
CA VAL A 122 -2.73 -0.42 5.82
C VAL A 122 -3.14 -0.20 4.37
N VAL A 123 -3.72 0.96 4.11
CA VAL A 123 -3.96 1.48 2.76
C VAL A 123 -2.68 2.09 2.22
N TYR A 124 -1.93 2.81 3.05
CA TYR A 124 -0.56 3.22 2.78
C TYR A 124 0.18 3.46 4.10
N HIS A 125 1.50 3.37 4.05
CA HIS A 125 2.39 3.77 5.13
C HIS A 125 3.55 4.54 4.53
N VAL A 126 3.57 5.86 4.74
CA VAL A 126 4.64 6.74 4.25
C VAL A 126 5.37 7.37 5.41
N VAL A 127 6.64 7.68 5.21
CA VAL A 127 7.50 8.25 6.24
C VAL A 127 8.03 9.58 5.74
N ALA A 128 7.74 10.65 6.48
CA ALA A 128 8.39 11.92 6.29
C ALA A 128 9.69 11.91 7.12
N GLN A 129 10.83 11.85 6.43
CA GLN A 129 12.13 11.85 7.10
C GLN A 129 12.33 13.17 7.85
N PRO A 130 13.02 13.16 9.01
CA PRO A 130 13.44 14.37 9.71
C PRO A 130 14.16 15.33 8.76
N GLY A 131 13.69 16.59 8.71
CA GLY A 131 14.24 17.61 7.81
C GLY A 131 13.63 17.64 6.40
N SER A 132 12.86 16.64 6.00
CA SER A 132 11.98 16.76 4.83
C SER A 132 10.80 17.68 5.21
N GLY A 133 10.65 18.81 4.51
CA GLY A 133 9.57 19.75 4.82
C GLY A 133 8.20 19.10 4.58
N LEU A 134 7.26 19.29 5.53
CA LEU A 134 5.84 18.98 5.37
C LEU A 134 5.18 19.98 4.41
N THR A 135 5.60 19.94 3.15
CA THR A 135 5.14 20.88 2.12
C THR A 135 4.07 20.22 1.24
N PRO A 136 3.12 21.02 0.71
CA PRO A 136 2.16 20.53 -0.27
C PRO A 136 2.83 19.94 -1.52
N HIS A 137 4.00 20.45 -1.92
CA HIS A 137 4.75 19.94 -3.07
C HIS A 137 5.26 18.50 -2.84
N HIS A 138 5.87 18.23 -1.69
CA HIS A 138 6.29 16.87 -1.33
C HIS A 138 5.09 15.93 -1.20
N ALA A 139 4.02 16.39 -0.55
CA ALA A 139 2.79 15.63 -0.44
C ALA A 139 2.22 15.24 -1.82
N ALA A 140 2.29 16.14 -2.80
CA ALA A 140 1.83 15.87 -4.16
C ALA A 140 2.63 14.75 -4.84
N HIS A 141 3.96 14.77 -4.72
CA HIS A 141 4.80 13.68 -5.25
C HIS A 141 4.48 12.33 -4.62
N VAL A 142 4.32 12.30 -3.29
CA VAL A 142 3.95 11.07 -2.56
C VAL A 142 2.56 10.58 -2.99
N GLY A 143 1.57 11.48 -3.05
CA GLY A 143 0.20 11.16 -3.44
C GLY A 143 0.09 10.58 -4.85
N SER A 144 0.73 11.21 -5.84
CA SER A 144 0.76 10.71 -7.22
C SER A 144 1.53 9.39 -7.35
N GLY A 145 2.61 9.22 -6.58
CA GLY A 145 3.36 7.95 -6.50
C GLY A 145 2.50 6.81 -5.95
N LEU A 146 1.79 7.05 -4.84
CA LEU A 146 0.86 6.08 -4.25
C LEU A 146 -0.26 5.68 -5.22
N ALA A 147 -0.87 6.66 -5.90
CA ALA A 147 -1.91 6.37 -6.90
C ALA A 147 -1.37 5.53 -8.05
N SER A 148 -0.17 5.83 -8.53
CA SER A 148 0.50 5.06 -9.58
C SER A 148 0.79 3.63 -9.13
N GLY A 149 1.33 3.44 -7.92
CA GLY A 149 1.58 2.12 -7.33
C GLY A 149 0.32 1.29 -7.15
N HIS A 150 -0.74 1.88 -6.59
CA HIS A 150 -2.04 1.20 -6.43
C HIS A 150 -2.66 0.82 -7.78
N SER A 151 -2.55 1.69 -8.80
CA SER A 151 -3.04 1.37 -10.15
C SER A 151 -2.24 0.25 -10.80
N ALA A 152 -0.92 0.18 -10.57
CA ALA A 152 -0.07 -0.88 -11.08
C ALA A 152 -0.45 -2.23 -10.45
N ALA A 153 -0.63 -2.27 -9.12
CA ALA A 153 -1.08 -3.48 -8.44
C ALA A 153 -2.44 -3.98 -8.96
N ALA A 154 -3.41 -3.09 -9.16
CA ALA A 154 -4.71 -3.45 -9.73
C ALA A 154 -4.59 -4.04 -11.16
N ARG A 155 -3.75 -3.44 -12.01
CA ARG A 155 -3.49 -3.94 -13.37
C ARG A 155 -2.74 -5.26 -13.38
N ASP A 156 -1.82 -5.46 -12.44
CA ASP A 156 -1.08 -6.72 -12.28
C ASP A 156 -2.06 -7.86 -11.95
N PHE A 157 -2.99 -7.67 -11.02
CA PHE A 157 -3.99 -8.68 -10.71
C PHE A 157 -4.87 -9.03 -11.92
N GLU A 158 -5.34 -8.03 -12.67
CA GLU A 158 -6.10 -8.29 -13.89
C GLU A 158 -5.27 -9.00 -14.96
N THR A 159 -3.99 -8.64 -15.08
CA THR A 159 -3.04 -9.30 -15.98
C THR A 159 -2.82 -10.76 -15.60
N ILE A 160 -2.65 -11.06 -14.32
CA ILE A 160 -2.51 -12.44 -13.83
C ILE A 160 -3.80 -13.20 -14.12
N ARG A 161 -4.94 -12.64 -13.71
CA ARG A 161 -6.28 -13.23 -13.86
C ARG A 161 -6.60 -13.61 -15.30
N SER A 162 -6.35 -12.70 -16.26
CA SER A 162 -6.59 -12.96 -17.68
C SER A 162 -5.69 -14.05 -18.31
N ARG A 163 -4.58 -14.40 -17.65
CA ARG A 163 -3.57 -15.34 -18.15
C ARG A 163 -3.63 -16.72 -17.48
N VAL A 164 -4.32 -16.89 -16.37
CA VAL A 164 -4.40 -18.15 -15.61
C VAL A 164 -5.75 -18.85 -15.75
N ARG A 165 -6.08 -19.27 -16.97
CA ARG A 165 -7.35 -19.94 -17.28
C ARG A 165 -7.65 -21.12 -16.34
N GLY A 166 -8.85 -21.15 -15.77
CA GLY A 166 -9.31 -22.17 -14.82
C GLY A 166 -8.85 -21.97 -13.38
N ARG A 167 -8.08 -20.91 -13.10
CA ARG A 167 -7.53 -20.56 -11.77
C ARG A 167 -7.80 -19.10 -11.40
N GLU A 168 -8.75 -18.47 -12.07
CA GLU A 168 -9.13 -17.07 -11.87
C GLU A 168 -9.55 -16.81 -10.42
N HIS A 169 -10.29 -17.75 -9.82
CA HIS A 169 -10.70 -17.68 -8.41
C HIS A 169 -9.51 -17.55 -7.44
N LEU A 170 -8.37 -18.19 -7.73
CA LEU A 170 -7.18 -18.06 -6.89
C LEU A 170 -6.57 -16.66 -6.98
N VAL A 171 -6.71 -15.99 -8.14
CA VAL A 171 -6.26 -14.61 -8.32
C VAL A 171 -7.20 -13.64 -7.60
N ASP A 172 -8.51 -13.90 -7.66
CA ASP A 172 -9.50 -13.13 -6.92
C ASP A 172 -9.25 -13.25 -5.39
N GLU A 173 -8.96 -14.47 -4.89
CA GLU A 173 -8.52 -14.69 -3.51
C GLU A 173 -7.19 -14.01 -3.19
N LEU A 174 -6.23 -14.03 -4.11
CA LEU A 174 -4.92 -13.37 -3.94
C LEU A 174 -5.09 -11.86 -3.79
N ALA A 175 -5.92 -11.23 -4.62
CA ALA A 175 -6.24 -9.81 -4.52
C ALA A 175 -6.94 -9.46 -3.20
N GLY A 176 -7.83 -10.35 -2.73
CA GLY A 176 -8.45 -10.25 -1.41
C GLY A 176 -7.42 -10.34 -0.27
N ALA A 177 -6.52 -11.32 -0.33
CA ALA A 177 -5.45 -11.51 0.65
C ALA A 177 -4.46 -10.33 0.68
N ALA A 178 -4.16 -9.74 -0.48
CA ALA A 178 -3.36 -8.52 -0.58
C ALA A 178 -4.06 -7.33 0.10
N SER A 179 -5.36 -7.15 -0.18
CA SER A 179 -6.16 -6.08 0.42
C SER A 179 -6.31 -6.25 1.94
N ALA A 180 -6.38 -7.50 2.41
CA ALA A 180 -6.47 -7.86 3.82
C ALA A 180 -5.10 -7.94 4.53
N GLY A 181 -3.99 -7.60 3.87
CA GLY A 181 -2.67 -7.61 4.48
C GLY A 181 -2.21 -8.99 4.98
N LEU A 182 -2.56 -10.06 4.26
CA LEU A 182 -2.26 -11.45 4.64
C LEU A 182 -1.09 -12.03 3.81
N PRO A 183 0.18 -11.73 4.14
CA PRO A 183 1.33 -12.10 3.31
C PRO A 183 1.51 -13.62 3.17
N HIS A 184 1.24 -14.38 4.22
CA HIS A 184 1.29 -15.85 4.15
C HIS A 184 0.22 -16.43 3.22
N ALA A 185 -1.00 -15.89 3.24
CA ALA A 185 -2.04 -16.31 2.32
C ALA A 185 -1.67 -15.97 0.87
N GLN A 186 -1.11 -14.78 0.64
CA GLN A 186 -0.60 -14.39 -0.68
C GLN A 186 0.48 -15.36 -1.19
N ALA A 187 1.42 -15.75 -0.34
CA ALA A 187 2.47 -16.71 -0.68
C ALA A 187 1.90 -18.09 -1.06
N LEU A 188 0.93 -18.61 -0.29
CA LEU A 188 0.28 -19.89 -0.57
C LEU A 188 -0.54 -19.84 -1.87
N LEU A 189 -1.31 -18.77 -2.08
CA LEU A 189 -2.10 -18.56 -3.29
C LEU A 189 -1.20 -18.40 -4.52
N ALA A 190 -0.09 -17.68 -4.41
CA ALA A 190 0.88 -17.55 -5.48
C ALA A 190 1.48 -18.90 -5.89
N LYS A 191 1.85 -19.74 -4.92
CA LYS A 191 2.31 -21.12 -5.17
C LYS A 191 1.19 -21.96 -5.82
N ALA A 192 -0.07 -21.80 -5.46
CA ALA A 192 -1.19 -22.48 -6.12
C ALA A 192 -1.44 -21.99 -7.56
N ILE A 193 -1.26 -20.69 -7.82
CA ILE A 193 -1.38 -20.08 -9.15
C ILE A 193 -0.23 -20.50 -10.08
N SER A 194 0.98 -20.75 -9.56
CA SER A 194 2.16 -21.14 -10.36
C SER A 194 3.00 -22.21 -9.65
N PRO A 195 2.50 -23.46 -9.51
CA PRO A 195 3.08 -24.48 -8.62
C PRO A 195 4.46 -25.00 -9.03
N HIS A 196 4.88 -24.78 -10.27
CA HIS A 196 6.16 -25.26 -10.80
C HIS A 196 7.12 -24.12 -11.15
N ASN A 197 6.81 -22.88 -10.78
CA ASN A 197 7.69 -21.74 -11.05
C ASN A 197 8.61 -21.46 -9.84
N ALA A 198 9.90 -21.69 -10.01
CA ALA A 198 10.90 -21.50 -8.96
C ALA A 198 11.04 -20.04 -8.50
N GLU A 199 10.86 -19.07 -9.40
CA GLU A 199 10.93 -17.64 -9.05
C GLU A 199 9.73 -17.22 -8.18
N VAL A 200 8.53 -17.73 -8.48
CA VAL A 200 7.33 -17.53 -7.65
C VAL A 200 7.52 -18.18 -6.28
N ALA A 201 8.08 -19.39 -6.22
CA ALA A 201 8.37 -20.05 -4.95
C ALA A 201 9.36 -19.25 -4.10
N ALA A 202 10.45 -18.78 -4.70
CA ALA A 202 11.45 -17.95 -4.02
C ALA A 202 10.88 -16.60 -3.54
N ALA A 203 10.08 -15.93 -4.37
CA ALA A 203 9.40 -14.69 -3.97
C ALA A 203 8.42 -14.91 -2.81
N ALA A 204 7.69 -16.03 -2.84
CA ALA A 204 6.72 -16.40 -1.80
C ALA A 204 7.39 -16.71 -0.44
N ASP A 205 8.64 -17.19 -0.43
CA ASP A 205 9.38 -17.42 0.81
C ASP A 205 9.81 -16.09 1.48
N GLY A 206 9.97 -15.02 0.70
CA GLY A 206 10.28 -13.68 1.20
C GLY A 206 9.09 -12.90 1.76
N LEU A 207 7.86 -13.38 1.55
CA LEU A 207 6.60 -12.79 2.06
C LEU A 207 6.34 -11.32 1.67
N ASP A 208 7.10 -10.78 0.72
CA ASP A 208 6.88 -9.43 0.18
C ASP A 208 5.77 -9.43 -0.88
N PRO A 209 4.62 -8.78 -0.64
CA PRO A 209 3.49 -8.75 -1.57
C PRO A 209 3.86 -8.28 -2.98
N ASP A 210 4.71 -7.27 -3.09
CA ASP A 210 5.10 -6.68 -4.37
C ASP A 210 6.01 -7.61 -5.17
N SER A 211 6.95 -8.29 -4.52
CA SER A 211 7.80 -9.29 -5.15
C SER A 211 7.01 -10.53 -5.57
N ILE A 212 6.08 -11.00 -4.74
CA ILE A 212 5.17 -12.11 -5.10
C ILE A 212 4.36 -11.75 -6.36
N ARG A 213 3.74 -10.57 -6.37
CA ARG A 213 2.91 -10.11 -7.50
C ARG A 213 3.73 -9.96 -8.77
N ARG A 214 4.92 -9.35 -8.71
CA ARG A 214 5.82 -9.22 -9.86
C ARG A 214 6.27 -10.57 -10.40
N ALA A 215 6.65 -11.51 -9.52
CA ALA A 215 7.03 -12.86 -9.93
C ALA A 215 5.88 -13.59 -10.64
N LEU A 216 4.64 -13.43 -10.16
CA LEU A 216 3.46 -13.97 -10.82
C LEU A 216 3.22 -13.35 -12.19
N VAL A 217 3.28 -12.01 -12.32
CA VAL A 217 3.14 -11.33 -13.63
C VAL A 217 4.17 -11.85 -14.64
N THR A 218 5.42 -12.03 -14.22
CA THR A 218 6.48 -12.62 -15.06
C THR A 218 6.17 -14.08 -15.41
N ALA A 219 5.81 -14.90 -14.43
CA ALA A 219 5.54 -16.33 -14.62
C ALA A 219 4.38 -16.59 -15.58
N VAL A 220 3.30 -15.80 -15.49
CA VAL A 220 2.11 -15.93 -16.35
C VAL A 220 2.25 -15.14 -17.64
N GLY A 221 3.16 -14.16 -17.68
CA GLY A 221 3.51 -13.35 -18.84
C GLY A 221 4.63 -13.91 -19.70
N GLY A 222 5.22 -15.04 -19.31
CA GLY A 222 6.25 -15.72 -20.08
C GLY A 222 5.78 -16.00 -21.50
N ARG A 223 6.38 -15.28 -22.45
CA ARG A 223 6.39 -15.63 -23.87
C ARG A 223 6.73 -17.13 -23.97
N ARG A 224 5.76 -17.94 -24.40
CA ARG A 224 6.09 -18.91 -25.44
C ARG A 224 6.40 -18.03 -26.64
N ASP A 225 7.68 -17.72 -26.85
CA ASP A 225 8.11 -17.24 -28.15
C ASP A 225 7.65 -18.32 -29.12
N TRP A 226 6.55 -18.04 -29.82
CA TRP A 226 6.16 -18.81 -30.97
C TRP A 226 7.33 -18.65 -31.94
N THR A 227 8.14 -19.70 -32.07
CA THR A 227 9.12 -19.83 -33.12
C THR A 227 8.38 -20.40 -34.32
N PRO A 228 8.21 -19.65 -35.42
CA PRO A 228 7.74 -20.27 -36.66
C PRO A 228 8.72 -21.39 -37.03
N ARG A 229 8.20 -22.58 -37.33
CA ARG A 229 9.00 -23.62 -37.99
C ARG A 229 9.50 -23.02 -39.31
N PRO A 230 10.82 -23.00 -39.58
CA PRO A 230 11.30 -22.52 -40.87
C PRO A 230 10.71 -23.41 -41.97
N PRO A 231 10.23 -22.82 -43.08
CA PRO A 231 9.74 -23.60 -44.22
C PRO A 231 10.90 -24.44 -44.76
N GLY A 232 10.78 -25.77 -44.70
CA GLY A 232 11.77 -26.71 -45.29
C GLY A 232 12.18 -27.91 -44.44
N ALA A 233 11.70 -28.09 -43.21
CA ALA A 233 11.98 -29.31 -42.46
C ALA A 233 11.06 -30.45 -42.92
N GLU A 234 11.45 -31.13 -44.01
CA GLU A 234 10.87 -32.38 -44.49
C GLU A 234 10.86 -33.43 -43.38
N ALA A 235 9.77 -34.21 -43.35
CA ALA A 235 9.68 -35.41 -42.53
C ALA A 235 10.51 -36.51 -43.19
N THR A 236 11.70 -36.77 -42.66
CA THR A 236 12.36 -38.05 -42.86
C THR A 236 11.61 -39.10 -42.04
N THR A 237 10.97 -40.01 -42.78
CA THR A 237 10.42 -41.32 -42.36
C THR A 237 11.33 -42.11 -41.44
#